data_AF-A0A1S3MXC9-F1
#
_entry.id   AF-A0A1S3MXC9-F1
#
_cell.length_a   1.000
_cell.length_b   1.000
_cell.length_c   1.000
_cell.angle_alpha   90.00
_cell.angle_beta   90.00
_cell.angle_gamma   90.00
#
_symmetry.space_group_name_H-M   'P 1'
#
loop_
_entity.id
_entity.type
_entity.pdbx_description
1 polymer ?
#
loop_
_entity_poly.entity_id
_entity_poly.type
_entity_poly.pdbx_seq_one_letter_code
_entity_poly.pdbx_strand_id
1 'polypeptide(L)'
;MLLKTLCALWAITTVISAAVFLKKDDAHLVLDRARRANSGYFEEMKQGNLERECVEEICNYEEAREVFEDDAQTKTFWLTYTGKSDFSMWTVHKYFQPA
;
A
#
# COMPACT_ATOMS: atom_id res chain seq x y z
N MET A 1 -31.88 25.67 -18.25
CA MET A 1 -31.47 24.48 -19.04
C MET A 1 -29.97 24.18 -18.86
N LEU A 2 -29.09 25.18 -18.93
CA LEU A 2 -27.63 25.06 -18.72
C LEU A 2 -27.20 24.41 -17.38
N LEU A 3 -27.87 24.72 -16.27
CA LEU A 3 -27.53 24.12 -14.97
C LEU A 3 -27.82 22.61 -14.94
N LYS A 4 -28.93 22.17 -15.54
CA LYS A 4 -29.29 20.75 -15.61
C LYS A 4 -28.35 19.97 -16.53
N THR A 5 -27.90 20.57 -17.63
CA THR A 5 -26.91 19.95 -18.52
C THR A 5 -25.53 19.87 -17.87
N LEU A 6 -25.12 20.88 -17.10
CA LEU A 6 -23.86 20.84 -16.35
C LEU A 6 -23.87 19.78 -15.25
N CYS A 7 -24.97 19.65 -14.50
CA CYS A 7 -25.14 18.58 -13.51
C CYS A 7 -25.14 17.20 -14.17
N ALA A 8 -25.80 17.05 -15.32
CA ALA A 8 -25.81 15.78 -16.05
C ALA A 8 -24.41 15.41 -16.56
N LEU A 9 -23.66 16.37 -17.12
CA LEU A 9 -22.28 16.14 -17.57
C LEU A 9 -21.35 15.78 -16.40
N TRP A 10 -21.48 16.47 -15.27
CA TRP A 10 -20.70 16.16 -14.07
C TRP A 10 -21.01 14.75 -13.56
N ALA A 11 -22.29 14.39 -13.45
CA ALA A 11 -22.71 13.05 -13.05
C ALA A 11 -22.25 11.96 -14.04
N ILE A 12 -22.28 12.24 -15.35
CA ILE A 12 -21.76 11.31 -16.37
C ILE A 12 -20.25 11.14 -16.20
N THR A 13 -19.49 12.22 -16.00
CA THR A 13 -18.04 12.14 -15.82
C THR A 13 -17.65 11.38 -14.54
N THR A 14 -18.41 11.53 -13.45
CA THR A 14 -18.11 10.80 -12.20
C THR A 14 -18.41 9.31 -12.33
N VAL A 15 -19.50 8.94 -13.00
CA VAL A 15 -19.85 7.53 -13.27
C VAL A 15 -18.82 6.86 -14.17
N ILE A 16 -18.35 7.55 -15.22
CA ILE A 16 -17.31 7.02 -16.12
C ILE A 16 -15.99 6.83 -15.36
N SER A 17 -15.59 7.78 -14.53
CA SER A 17 -14.37 7.68 -13.72
C SER A 17 -14.40 6.51 -12.73
N ALA A 18 -15.56 6.13 -12.20
CA ALA A 18 -15.67 4.98 -11.32
C ALA A 18 -15.52 3.64 -12.07
N ALA A 19 -15.89 3.59 -13.36
CA ALA A 19 -15.87 2.37 -14.17
C ALA A 19 -14.47 2.00 -14.72
N VAL A 20 -13.47 2.89 -14.63
CA VAL A 20 -12.13 2.67 -15.19
C VAL A 20 -11.11 2.10 -14.21
N PHE A 21 -11.44 1.97 -12.92
CA PHE A 21 -10.53 1.39 -11.92
C PHE A 21 -10.79 -0.10 -11.70
N LEU A 22 -9.73 -0.90 -11.81
CA LEU A 22 -9.73 -2.32 -11.42
C LEU A 22 -9.40 -2.46 -9.93
N LYS A 23 -9.85 -3.55 -9.32
CA LYS A 23 -9.38 -3.94 -7.97
C LYS A 23 -7.88 -4.24 -8.00
N LYS A 24 -7.19 -4.12 -6.87
CA LYS A 24 -5.73 -4.36 -6.75
C LYS A 24 -5.35 -5.71 -7.37
N ASP A 25 -6.04 -6.78 -6.99
CA ASP A 25 -5.79 -8.14 -7.48
C ASP A 25 -5.97 -8.26 -9.01
N ASP A 26 -7.03 -7.68 -9.57
CA ASP A 26 -7.31 -7.71 -11.01
C ASP A 26 -6.34 -6.80 -11.80
N ALA A 27 -5.91 -5.69 -11.21
CA ALA A 27 -4.97 -4.76 -11.82
C ALA A 27 -3.58 -5.39 -12.00
N HIS A 28 -3.15 -6.29 -11.11
CA HIS A 28 -1.89 -7.01 -11.24
C HIS A 28 -1.85 -7.95 -12.45
N LEU A 29 -3.00 -8.35 -13.01
CA LEU A 29 -3.08 -9.16 -14.23
C LEU A 29 -2.78 -8.34 -15.50
N VAL A 30 -2.92 -7.01 -15.43
CA VAL A 30 -2.75 -6.09 -16.57
C VAL A 30 -1.49 -5.23 -16.41
N LEU A 31 -1.19 -4.82 -15.18
CA LEU A 31 -0.06 -3.97 -14.83
C LEU A 31 1.00 -4.79 -14.09
N ASP A 32 2.00 -5.27 -14.83
CA ASP A 32 3.20 -5.85 -14.23
C ASP A 32 4.06 -4.73 -13.64
N ARG A 33 4.19 -4.71 -12.31
CA ARG A 33 5.05 -3.75 -11.60
C ARG A 33 6.30 -4.49 -11.16
N ALA A 34 7.46 -4.02 -11.61
CA ALA A 34 8.71 -4.45 -11.02
C ALA A 34 8.67 -4.19 -9.50
N ARG A 35 9.02 -5.21 -8.71
CA ARG A 35 9.24 -5.03 -7.27
C ARG A 35 10.38 -4.03 -7.10
N ARG A 36 10.05 -2.88 -6.52
CA ARG A 36 11.05 -1.97 -5.95
C ARG A 36 11.51 -2.65 -4.67
N ALA A 37 12.79 -2.64 -4.39
CA ALA A 37 13.36 -3.16 -3.15
C ALA A 37 14.71 -2.50 -3.06
N ASN A 38 14.93 -1.69 -2.02
CA ASN A 38 16.22 -1.02 -1.78
C ASN A 38 16.74 -0.31 -3.05
N SER A 39 15.85 0.34 -3.79
CA SER A 39 16.08 0.75 -5.17
C SER A 39 16.55 2.20 -5.25
N GLY A 40 17.83 2.42 -4.93
CA GLY A 40 18.57 3.60 -5.35
C GLY A 40 19.28 4.36 -4.24
N TYR A 41 19.75 5.56 -4.58
CA TYR A 41 20.38 6.51 -3.67
C TYR A 41 19.28 7.40 -3.07
N PHE A 42 19.24 7.55 -1.74
CA PHE A 42 18.28 8.36 -0.95
C PHE A 42 16.91 7.74 -0.57
N GLU A 43 16.70 6.44 -0.72
CA GLU A 43 15.47 5.76 -0.24
C GLU A 43 15.16 6.10 1.23
N GLU A 44 16.19 6.04 2.07
CA GLU A 44 16.19 6.35 3.52
C GLU A 44 15.66 7.75 3.88
N MET A 45 15.56 8.69 2.93
CA MET A 45 14.97 10.01 3.19
C MET A 45 13.44 10.02 3.14
N LYS A 46 12.81 8.95 2.64
CA LYS A 46 11.35 8.82 2.61
C LYS A 46 10.86 8.38 4.00
N GLN A 47 9.65 8.82 4.38
CA GLN A 47 9.00 8.28 5.57
C GLN A 47 8.76 6.78 5.40
N GLY A 48 9.08 6.01 6.44
CA GLY A 48 8.78 4.58 6.52
C GLY A 48 7.31 4.28 6.22
N ASN A 49 7.05 3.28 5.39
CA ASN A 49 5.69 2.88 5.03
C ASN A 49 5.56 1.36 5.03
N LEU A 50 4.71 0.82 5.91
CA LEU A 50 4.60 -0.63 6.09
C LEU A 50 4.29 -1.39 4.80
N GLU A 51 3.31 -0.88 4.03
CA GLU A 51 2.89 -1.51 2.77
C GLU A 51 4.02 -1.51 1.75
N ARG A 52 4.74 -0.39 1.60
CA ARG A 52 5.89 -0.31 0.71
C ARG A 52 7.00 -1.23 1.23
N GLU A 53 7.64 -0.88 2.34
CA GLU A 53 8.90 -1.49 2.77
C GLU A 53 8.76 -2.99 3.07
N CYS A 54 7.68 -3.41 3.74
CA CYS A 54 7.60 -4.77 4.30
C CYS A 54 6.53 -5.67 3.68
N VAL A 55 5.60 -5.15 2.87
CA VAL A 55 4.54 -5.95 2.21
C VAL A 55 4.81 -6.10 0.71
N GLU A 56 5.00 -4.98 0.03
CA GLU A 56 5.37 -4.96 -1.40
C GLU A 56 6.85 -5.34 -1.56
N GLU A 57 7.70 -4.91 -0.62
CA GLU A 57 9.14 -5.18 -0.57
C GLU A 57 9.51 -6.14 0.58
N ILE A 58 10.77 -6.63 0.57
CA ILE A 58 11.31 -7.41 1.70
C ILE A 58 12.12 -6.45 2.55
N CYS A 59 11.70 -6.23 3.80
CA CYS A 59 12.36 -5.31 4.71
C CYS A 59 13.29 -6.01 5.72
N ASN A 60 14.31 -5.28 6.16
CA ASN A 60 15.14 -5.61 7.30
C ASN A 60 14.52 -5.08 8.63
N TYR A 61 15.15 -5.41 9.77
CA TYR A 61 14.60 -5.02 11.07
C TYR A 61 14.56 -3.51 11.29
N GLU A 62 15.53 -2.78 10.75
CA GLU A 62 15.66 -1.34 10.92
C GLU A 62 14.58 -0.60 10.15
N GLU A 63 14.31 -0.99 8.91
CA GLU A 63 13.18 -0.47 8.12
C GLU A 63 11.84 -0.74 8.83
N ALA A 64 11.66 -1.92 9.42
CA ALA A 64 10.47 -2.20 10.22
C ALA A 64 10.40 -1.30 11.48
N ARG A 65 11.53 -0.97 12.11
CA ARG A 65 11.60 -0.05 13.25
C ARG A 65 11.22 1.38 12.83
N GLU A 66 11.64 1.82 11.66
CA GLU A 66 11.32 3.14 11.09
C GLU A 66 9.84 3.28 10.72
N VAL A 67 9.19 2.18 10.32
CA VAL A 67 7.75 2.18 10.03
C VAL A 67 6.89 2.42 11.27
N PHE A 68 7.25 1.81 12.41
CA PHE A 68 6.44 1.89 13.63
C PHE A 68 6.90 2.96 14.61
N GLU A 69 8.18 3.35 14.58
CA GLU A 69 8.82 4.24 15.57
C GLU A 69 8.61 3.80 17.04
N ASP A 70 8.27 2.53 17.26
CA ASP A 70 8.01 1.92 18.57
C ASP A 70 8.63 0.51 18.65
N ASP A 71 9.50 0.29 19.65
CA ASP A 71 10.26 -0.95 19.79
C ASP A 71 9.38 -2.16 20.09
N ALA A 72 8.29 -2.00 20.85
CA ALA A 72 7.43 -3.10 21.25
C ALA A 72 6.55 -3.58 20.07
N GLN A 73 6.03 -2.63 19.30
CA GLN A 73 5.27 -2.86 18.09
C GLN A 73 6.17 -3.48 17.01
N THR A 74 7.37 -2.94 16.81
CA THR A 74 8.38 -3.47 15.88
C THR A 74 8.72 -4.91 16.21
N LYS A 75 9.02 -5.22 17.47
CA LYS A 75 9.33 -6.59 17.90
C LYS A 75 8.18 -7.57 17.65
N THR A 76 6.94 -7.13 17.92
CA THR A 76 5.73 -7.94 17.71
C THR A 76 5.49 -8.21 16.23
N PHE A 77 5.66 -7.19 15.39
CA PHE A 77 5.61 -7.32 13.94
C PHE A 77 6.71 -8.26 13.44
N TRP A 78 7.96 -8.04 13.84
CA TRP A 78 9.12 -8.77 13.34
C TRP A 78 9.08 -10.27 13.61
N LEU A 79 8.63 -10.68 14.81
CA LEU A 79 8.41 -12.08 15.15
C LEU A 79 7.38 -12.75 14.22
N THR A 80 6.37 -11.99 13.81
CA THR A 80 5.34 -12.47 12.88
C THR A 80 5.88 -12.51 11.44
N TYR A 81 6.61 -11.47 11.04
CA TYR A 81 7.18 -11.29 9.71
C TYR A 81 8.23 -12.36 9.37
N THR A 82 9.16 -12.62 10.28
CA THR A 82 10.23 -13.62 10.10
C THR A 82 9.76 -15.06 10.38
N GLY A 83 8.66 -15.22 11.12
CA GLY A 83 8.22 -16.51 11.65
C GLY A 83 7.34 -17.36 10.72
N LYS A 84 6.90 -16.88 9.54
CA LYS A 84 5.97 -17.65 8.70
C LYS A 84 6.22 -17.58 7.19
N SER A 85 6.12 -18.77 6.60
CA SER A 85 6.10 -19.14 5.19
C SER A 85 4.89 -18.64 4.39
N ASP A 86 3.95 -17.92 5.02
CA ASP A 86 2.82 -17.24 4.35
C ASP A 86 2.37 -16.06 5.22
N PHE A 87 3.07 -14.93 5.09
CA PHE A 87 2.62 -13.64 5.59
C PHE A 87 1.41 -13.20 4.76
N SER A 88 0.20 -13.57 5.20
CA SER A 88 -1.04 -13.29 4.47
C SER A 88 -1.49 -11.82 4.60
N MET A 89 -2.23 -11.32 3.61
CA MET A 89 -2.83 -9.97 3.56
C MET A 89 -3.68 -9.60 4.81
N TRP A 90 -4.17 -10.59 5.58
CA TRP A 90 -4.87 -10.36 6.84
C TRP A 90 -3.95 -9.93 7.99
N THR A 91 -2.69 -10.35 7.98
CA THR A 91 -1.67 -9.89 8.93
C THR A 91 -1.36 -8.42 8.67
N VAL A 92 -1.26 -8.00 7.41
CA VAL A 92 -1.03 -6.61 7.00
C VAL A 92 -2.12 -5.67 7.54
N HIS A 93 -3.40 -6.02 7.36
CA HIS A 93 -4.52 -5.21 7.84
C HIS A 93 -4.53 -5.00 9.36
N LYS A 94 -3.95 -5.90 10.15
CA LYS A 94 -3.82 -5.73 11.61
C LYS A 94 -2.85 -4.60 11.98
N TYR A 95 -1.81 -4.40 11.17
CA TYR A 95 -0.78 -3.39 11.39
C TYR A 95 -1.00 -2.12 10.56
N PHE A 96 -1.92 -2.15 9.60
CA PHE A 96 -2.35 -0.99 8.84
C PHE A 96 -3.18 -0.09 9.76
N GLN A 97 -2.54 0.91 10.37
CA GLN A 97 -3.24 1.92 11.14
C GLN A 97 -4.15 2.71 10.19
N PRO A 98 -5.48 2.74 10.41
CA PRO A 98 -6.31 3.72 9.71
C PRO A 98 -5.79 5.11 10.08
N ALA A 99 -5.48 5.90 9.07
CA ALA A 99 -5.11 7.31 9.21
C ALA A 99 -6.22 8.12 9.89
#